data_AF-A0A969NI91-F1
#
_entry.id   AF-A0A969NI91-F1
#
_cell.length_a   1.000
_cell.length_b   1.000
_cell.length_c   1.000
_cell.angle_alpha   90.00
_cell.angle_beta   90.00
_cell.angle_gamma   90.00
#
_symmetry.space_group_name_H-M   'P 1'
#
loop_
_entity.id
_entity.type
_entity.pdbx_description
1 polymer ?
#
loop_
_entity_poly.entity_id
_entity_poly.type
_entity_poly.pdbx_seq_one_letter_code
_entity_poly.pdbx_strand_id
1 'polypeptide(L)'
;MLKDNKIKNRLQHKAKRNTPLTHWENYFNKLISKNRYKVERTFGDMSRWFGAGIAKYVGLERTHSQHVMEAITYNLYRSPRDIIMPNCQKHSKPGQKVP
;
A
#
# COMPACT_ATOMS: atom_id res chain seq x y z
N MET A 1 3.38 -18.32 -19.55
CA MET A 1 2.57 -17.96 -18.37
C MET A 1 1.91 -16.57 -18.43
N LEU A 2 2.59 -15.45 -18.75
CA LEU A 2 1.92 -14.13 -18.85
C LEU A 2 1.28 -13.85 -20.22
N LYS A 3 1.98 -14.24 -21.31
CA LYS A 3 1.52 -14.06 -22.70
C LYS A 3 0.27 -14.89 -23.00
N ASP A 4 0.22 -16.10 -22.46
CA ASP A 4 -0.89 -17.05 -22.64
C ASP A 4 -2.21 -16.50 -22.06
N ASN A 5 -2.12 -15.70 -21.00
CA ASN A 5 -3.25 -15.02 -20.37
C ASN A 5 -3.57 -13.64 -20.98
N LYS A 6 -2.90 -13.25 -22.08
CA LYS A 6 -3.03 -11.93 -22.74
C LYS A 6 -2.74 -10.74 -21.82
N ILE A 7 -1.93 -10.93 -20.78
CA ILE A 7 -1.57 -9.88 -19.81
C ILE A 7 -0.25 -9.23 -20.23
N LYS A 8 -0.26 -7.90 -20.33
CA LYS A 8 0.97 -7.12 -20.61
C LYS A 8 1.93 -7.17 -19.42
N ASN A 9 3.21 -7.35 -19.70
CA ASN A 9 4.26 -7.31 -18.68
C ASN A 9 4.35 -5.90 -18.08
N ARG A 10 4.29 -5.80 -16.75
CA ARG A 10 4.42 -4.55 -15.97
C ARG A 10 5.58 -4.62 -14.97
N LEU A 11 6.53 -5.50 -15.21
CA LEU A 11 7.76 -5.59 -14.42
C LEU A 11 8.70 -4.44 -14.80
N GLN A 12 9.28 -3.80 -13.80
CA GLN A 12 10.25 -2.73 -14.03
C GLN A 12 11.59 -3.28 -14.51
N HIS A 13 12.24 -2.55 -15.41
CA HIS A 13 13.58 -2.85 -15.87
C HIS A 13 14.60 -2.47 -14.79
N LYS A 14 15.56 -3.37 -14.54
CA LYS A 14 16.66 -3.14 -13.59
C LYS A 14 17.94 -2.82 -14.36
N ALA A 15 18.61 -1.74 -14.01
CA ALA A 15 19.94 -1.44 -14.52
C ALA A 15 20.95 -2.53 -14.08
N LYS A 16 21.95 -2.81 -14.92
CA LYS A 16 23.05 -3.74 -14.59
C LYS A 16 24.39 -3.01 -14.66
N ARG A 17 25.45 -3.62 -14.13
CA ARG A 17 26.80 -3.05 -14.14
C ARG A 17 27.20 -2.73 -15.58
N ASN A 18 27.63 -1.49 -15.82
CA ASN A 18 28.03 -0.95 -17.13
C ASN A 18 26.92 -0.88 -18.19
N THR A 19 25.66 -1.12 -17.83
CA THR A 19 24.53 -0.98 -18.77
C THR A 19 23.42 -0.14 -18.11
N PRO A 20 23.42 1.19 -18.32
CA PRO A 20 22.36 2.06 -17.82
C PRO A 20 21.03 1.77 -18.55
N LEU A 21 19.94 2.12 -17.90
CA LEU A 21 18.59 2.02 -18.48
C LEU A 21 18.46 2.98 -19.65
N THR A 22 17.85 2.53 -20.74
CA THR A 22 17.51 3.38 -21.88
C THR A 22 16.45 4.42 -21.48
N HIS A 23 16.33 5.49 -22.28
CA HIS A 23 15.31 6.53 -22.05
C HIS A 23 13.89 5.94 -21.94
N TRP A 24 13.54 5.03 -22.84
CA TRP A 24 12.23 4.38 -22.86
C TRP A 24 12.00 3.46 -21.66
N GLU A 25 13.01 2.70 -21.24
CA GLU A 25 12.90 1.87 -20.02
C GLU A 25 12.72 2.73 -18.77
N ASN A 26 13.40 3.88 -18.68
CA ASN A 26 13.20 4.82 -17.58
C ASN A 26 11.79 5.41 -17.58
N TYR A 27 11.29 5.81 -18.75
CA TYR A 27 9.92 6.31 -18.90
C TYR A 27 8.88 5.26 -18.50
N PHE A 28 9.05 4.03 -18.98
CA PHE A 28 8.20 2.90 -18.63
C PHE A 28 8.22 2.60 -17.13
N ASN A 29 9.41 2.58 -16.52
CA ASN A 29 9.57 2.41 -15.07
C ASN A 29 8.83 3.52 -14.29
N LYS A 30 8.93 4.77 -14.74
CA LYS A 30 8.24 5.92 -14.12
C LYS A 30 6.72 5.78 -14.18
N LEU A 31 6.18 5.30 -15.31
CA LEU A 31 4.74 5.04 -15.44
C LEU A 31 4.29 3.94 -14.48
N ILE A 32 5.03 2.84 -14.39
CA ILE A 32 4.69 1.74 -13.48
C ILE A 32 4.82 2.15 -12.01
N SER A 33 5.83 2.96 -11.66
CA SER A 33 6.04 3.42 -10.29
C SER A 33 4.81 4.14 -9.71
N LYS A 34 4.04 4.86 -10.54
CA LYS A 34 2.81 5.54 -10.09
C LYS A 34 1.79 4.55 -9.51
N ASN A 35 1.67 3.38 -10.12
CA ASN A 35 0.74 2.35 -9.67
C ASN A 35 1.35 1.51 -8.53
N ARG A 36 2.64 1.16 -8.64
CA ARG A 36 3.35 0.39 -7.60
C ARG A 36 3.36 1.09 -6.25
N TYR A 37 3.56 2.40 -6.25
CA TYR A 37 3.55 3.20 -5.02
C TYR A 37 2.32 2.96 -4.17
N LYS A 38 1.13 2.80 -4.76
CA LYS A 38 -0.10 2.55 -4.01
C LYS A 38 -0.05 1.24 -3.24
N VAL A 39 0.47 0.19 -3.88
CA VAL A 39 0.59 -1.17 -3.31
C VAL A 39 1.75 -1.23 -2.31
N GLU A 40 2.90 -0.68 -2.66
CA GLU A 40 4.08 -0.67 -1.77
C GLU A 40 3.82 0.15 -0.52
N ARG A 41 3.09 1.28 -0.64
CA ARG A 41 2.65 2.07 0.51
C ARG A 41 1.76 1.27 1.45
N THR A 42 0.77 0.51 0.94
CA THR A 42 -0.12 -0.26 1.82
C THR A 42 0.65 -1.31 2.61
N PHE A 43 1.57 -2.03 1.96
CA PHE A 43 2.42 -3.01 2.66
C PHE A 43 3.37 -2.34 3.66
N GLY A 44 3.98 -1.20 3.29
CA GLY A 44 4.85 -0.44 4.18
C GLY A 44 4.11 0.08 5.42
N ASP A 45 2.89 0.60 5.24
CA ASP A 45 2.02 1.06 6.33
C ASP A 45 1.60 -0.13 7.22
N MET A 46 1.23 -1.27 6.63
CA MET A 46 0.89 -2.49 7.38
C MET A 46 2.06 -3.00 8.22
N SER A 47 3.27 -3.06 7.65
CA SER A 47 4.48 -3.44 8.41
C SER A 47 4.79 -2.41 9.50
N ARG A 48 4.61 -1.11 9.23
CA ARG A 48 4.90 -0.04 10.20
C ARG A 48 3.93 0.00 11.38
N TRP A 49 2.63 -0.12 11.13
CA TRP A 49 1.60 0.05 12.18
C TRP A 49 1.26 -1.25 12.88
N PHE A 50 1.27 -2.37 12.17
CA PHE A 50 0.80 -3.65 12.69
C PHE A 50 1.92 -4.70 12.83
N GLY A 51 3.14 -4.41 12.36
CA GLY A 51 4.23 -5.38 12.35
C GLY A 51 3.96 -6.54 11.41
N ALA A 52 3.22 -6.28 10.31
CA ALA A 52 2.93 -7.25 9.27
C ALA A 52 4.23 -7.72 8.57
N GLY A 53 4.22 -8.97 8.08
CA GLY A 53 5.39 -9.62 7.46
C GLY A 53 6.13 -10.60 8.39
N ILE A 54 5.73 -10.68 9.67
CA ILE A 54 6.22 -11.67 10.62
C ILE A 54 5.07 -12.62 11.00
N ALA A 55 5.32 -13.92 10.93
CA ALA A 55 4.41 -14.94 11.43
C ALA A 55 4.48 -14.98 12.97
N LYS A 56 3.59 -14.24 13.63
CA LYS A 56 3.56 -14.16 15.11
C LYS A 56 2.99 -15.42 15.74
N TYR A 57 2.10 -16.10 15.03
CA TYR A 57 1.42 -17.30 15.51
C TYR A 57 1.93 -18.55 14.79
N VAL A 58 1.92 -19.68 15.50
CA VAL A 58 2.23 -20.98 14.92
C VAL A 58 1.00 -21.51 14.18
N GLY A 59 1.19 -21.92 12.92
CA GLY A 59 0.14 -22.48 12.06
C GLY A 59 -0.42 -21.50 11.04
N LEU A 60 -0.80 -22.04 9.87
CA LEU A 60 -1.29 -21.28 8.72
C LEU A 60 -2.63 -20.58 9.00
N GLU A 61 -3.55 -21.26 9.68
CA GLU A 61 -4.87 -20.72 10.00
C GLU A 61 -4.76 -19.45 10.87
N ARG A 62 -3.96 -19.51 11.95
CA ARG A 62 -3.81 -18.40 12.89
C ARG A 62 -3.09 -17.20 12.26
N THR A 63 -2.09 -17.46 11.44
CA THR A 63 -1.38 -16.41 10.68
C THR A 63 -2.25 -15.81 9.57
N HIS A 64 -3.11 -16.62 8.92
CA HIS A 64 -4.10 -16.11 7.98
C HIS A 64 -5.10 -15.17 8.67
N SER A 65 -5.67 -15.60 9.79
CA SER A 65 -6.59 -14.78 10.58
C SER A 65 -5.94 -13.47 11.07
N GLN A 66 -4.67 -13.51 11.49
CA GLN A 66 -3.90 -12.30 11.80
C GLN A 66 -3.86 -11.36 10.59
N HIS A 67 -3.48 -11.87 9.42
CA HIS A 67 -3.37 -11.05 8.20
C HIS A 67 -4.71 -10.44 7.78
N VAL A 68 -5.81 -11.20 7.91
CA VAL A 68 -7.16 -10.71 7.61
C VAL A 68 -7.55 -9.58 8.56
N MET A 69 -7.29 -9.72 9.87
CA MET A 69 -7.55 -8.64 10.83
C MET A 69 -6.69 -7.40 10.57
N GLU A 70 -5.42 -7.56 10.22
CA GLU A 70 -4.53 -6.45 9.85
C GLU A 70 -5.06 -5.71 8.60
N ALA A 71 -5.58 -6.43 7.60
CA ALA A 71 -6.17 -5.84 6.40
C ALA A 71 -7.46 -5.05 6.70
N ILE A 72 -8.35 -5.58 7.54
CA ILE A 72 -9.57 -4.87 7.98
C ILE A 72 -9.18 -3.60 8.74
N THR A 73 -8.24 -3.72 9.68
CA THR A 73 -7.78 -2.60 10.51
C THR A 73 -7.12 -1.51 9.67
N TYR A 74 -6.34 -1.89 8.65
CA TYR A 74 -5.75 -0.95 7.70
C TYR A 74 -6.83 -0.14 6.96
N ASN A 75 -7.85 -0.82 6.43
CA ASN A 75 -8.94 -0.16 5.71
C ASN A 75 -9.71 0.82 6.62
N LEU A 76 -9.95 0.44 7.87
CA LEU A 76 -10.57 1.31 8.86
C LEU A 76 -9.66 2.52 9.16
N TYR A 77 -8.39 2.30 9.49
CA TYR A 77 -7.47 3.40 9.83
C TYR A 77 -7.26 4.40 8.69
N ARG A 78 -7.28 3.92 7.44
CA ARG A 78 -7.07 4.76 6.24
C ARG A 78 -8.33 5.48 5.79
N SER A 79 -9.52 5.04 6.22
CA SER A 79 -10.77 5.64 5.82
C SER A 79 -10.85 7.09 6.30
N PRO A 80 -11.39 8.02 5.48
CA PRO A 80 -11.69 9.37 5.93
C PRO A 80 -12.53 9.32 7.21
N ARG A 81 -12.21 10.18 8.20
CA ARG A 81 -12.94 10.25 9.47
C ARG A 81 -14.45 10.39 9.28
N ASP A 82 -14.86 11.06 8.22
CA ASP A 82 -16.28 11.28 7.87
C ASP A 82 -17.02 10.00 7.46
N ILE A 83 -16.31 8.95 7.01
CA ILE A 83 -16.91 7.66 6.64
C ILE A 83 -17.00 6.73 7.86
N ILE A 84 -16.00 6.76 8.74
CA ILE A 84 -15.94 5.91 9.94
C ILE A 84 -16.81 6.48 11.07
N MET A 85 -16.89 7.81 11.16
CA MET A 85 -17.67 8.55 12.15
C MET A 85 -18.47 9.67 11.45
N PRO A 86 -19.55 9.33 10.73
CA PRO A 86 -20.36 10.31 10.01
C PRO A 86 -21.06 11.33 10.92
N ASN A 87 -21.10 11.09 12.24
CA ASN A 87 -21.80 11.92 13.21
C ASN A 87 -20.93 12.39 14.40
N CYS A 88 -19.59 12.34 14.27
CA CYS A 88 -18.74 12.98 15.28
C CYS A 88 -18.86 14.50 15.09
N GLN A 89 -19.81 15.10 15.81
CA GLN A 89 -19.98 16.55 15.87
C GLN A 89 -18.62 17.16 16.15
N LYS A 90 -18.21 18.11 15.30
CA LYS A 90 -17.03 18.92 15.57
C LYS A 90 -17.31 19.65 16.88
N HIS A 91 -16.86 19.10 18.01
CA HIS A 91 -16.59 19.93 19.17
C HIS A 91 -15.46 20.85 18.73
N SER A 92 -15.86 22.00 18.19
CA SER A 92 -14.99 23.15 17.98
C SER A 92 -14.27 23.35 19.31
N LYS A 93 -12.95 23.13 19.32
CA LYS A 93 -12.12 23.65 20.40
C LYS A 93 -12.40 25.15 20.45
N PRO A 94 -12.89 25.71 21.57
CA PRO A 94 -13.15 27.14 21.64
C PRO A 94 -11.81 27.86 21.45
N GLY A 95 -11.70 28.66 20.39
CA GLY A 95 -10.66 29.68 20.29
C GLY A 95 -9.52 29.49 19.29
N GLN A 96 -9.60 28.61 18.28
CA GLN A 96 -8.56 28.58 17.23
C GLN A 96 -9.08 29.18 15.92
N LYS A 97 -8.79 30.47 15.71
CA LYS A 97 -8.91 31.12 14.40
C LYS A 97 -7.89 30.48 13.46
N VAL A 98 -8.37 29.94 12.34
CA VAL A 98 -7.55 29.59 11.17
C VAL A 98 -7.62 30.76 10.17
N PRO A 99 -6.54 31.04 9.42
CA PRO A 99 -6.55 32.07 8.38
C PRO A 99 -7.58 31.77 7.28
#